data_AF-A0AAV1P3P4-F1
#
_entry.id   AF-A0AAV1P3P4-F1
#
_cell.length_a   1.000
_cell.length_b   1.000
_cell.length_c   1.000
_cell.angle_alpha   90.00
_cell.angle_beta   90.00
_cell.angle_gamma   90.00
#
_symmetry.space_group_name_H-M   'P 1'
#
loop_
_entity.id
_entity.type
_entity.pdbx_description
1 polymer ?
#
loop_
_entity_poly.entity_id
_entity_poly.type
_entity_poly.pdbx_seq_one_letter_code
_entity_poly.pdbx_strand_id
1 'polypeptide(L)'
;MFIFVMLGLLLCKELAGSSAVTTVFVQKGKNLHLDVNTPVVIPVFDEFRWRFNTTHSIVRLFPDKRTRITDSYKGRVEFSVQNHSLLLKNVQHSDSGDYTALITGDKPQRVAEYKVIIQDPVSPVQLSVNSVSNSRESCNLTVTCSTEDSLISSTFRCDTQTCNQEGGEQSEVTTSGSSLRVYLFNDFIICNHSNQVSWTRDMKEMRPLCSTTAGSQSFSLCLVKTVVFSVGLIIMVSAVISVHLMKRLKKQE
;
A
#
# COMPACT_ATOMS: atom_id res chain seq x y z
N MET A 1 43.48 8.27 27.10
CA MET A 1 42.12 8.83 27.30
C MET A 1 41.14 8.30 26.25
N PHE A 2 41.10 6.97 26.04
CA PHE A 2 40.21 6.32 25.07
C PHE A 2 39.71 4.94 25.53
N ILE A 3 40.08 4.51 26.75
CA ILE A 3 39.76 3.18 27.29
C ILE A 3 38.73 3.25 28.44
N PHE A 4 38.44 4.45 28.96
CA PHE A 4 37.44 4.65 30.03
C PHE A 4 36.03 5.04 29.54
N VAL A 5 35.83 5.24 28.23
CA VAL A 5 34.50 5.56 27.67
C VAL A 5 33.71 4.30 27.29
N MET A 6 34.37 3.14 27.18
CA MET A 6 33.74 1.88 26.76
C MET A 6 33.20 1.03 27.93
N LEU A 7 33.30 1.52 29.18
CA LEU A 7 32.81 0.81 30.37
C LEU A 7 31.53 1.42 30.98
N GLY A 8 30.90 2.39 30.29
CA GLY A 8 29.77 3.17 30.81
C GLY A 8 28.41 2.96 30.14
N LEU A 9 28.28 2.10 29.12
CA LEU A 9 27.04 1.97 28.32
C LEU A 9 26.62 0.53 27.99
N LEU A 10 27.11 -0.46 28.74
CA LEU A 10 26.73 -1.88 28.60
C LEU A 10 26.01 -2.41 29.84
N LEU A 11 25.19 -1.55 30.45
CA LEU A 11 24.20 -1.89 31.47
C LEU A 11 22.92 -1.10 31.20
N CYS A 12 22.37 -1.22 29.98
CA CYS A 12 20.92 -1.13 29.86
C CYS A 12 20.37 -2.46 30.38
N LYS A 13 20.36 -2.61 31.71
CA LYS A 13 19.48 -3.59 32.35
C LYS A 13 18.11 -3.26 31.81
N GLU A 14 17.48 -4.19 31.10
CA GLU A 14 16.05 -4.14 30.85
C GLU A 14 15.39 -3.95 32.22
N LEU A 15 15.03 -2.71 32.51
CA LEU A 15 14.06 -2.39 33.53
C LEU A 15 12.86 -3.24 33.16
N ALA A 16 12.54 -4.21 34.02
CA ALA A 16 11.46 -5.18 33.87
C ALA A 16 10.31 -4.51 33.12
N GLY A 17 10.23 -4.81 31.83
CA GLY A 17 9.30 -4.19 30.94
C GLY A 17 7.92 -4.53 31.45
N SER A 18 7.14 -3.52 31.80
CA SER A 18 5.69 -3.64 31.77
C SER A 18 5.36 -4.31 30.44
N SER A 19 4.92 -5.57 30.46
CA SER A 19 4.74 -6.37 29.25
C SER A 19 3.69 -5.64 28.41
N ALA A 20 4.15 -4.90 27.40
CA ALA A 20 3.28 -4.13 26.55
C ALA A 20 2.31 -5.10 25.87
N VAL A 21 1.00 -4.91 26.10
CA VAL A 21 -0.04 -5.71 25.46
C VAL A 21 0.15 -5.64 23.95
N THR A 22 0.29 -6.78 23.28
CA THR A 22 0.54 -6.82 21.84
C THR A 22 -0.78 -6.68 21.08
N THR A 23 -0.92 -5.64 20.25
CA THR A 23 -2.10 -5.49 19.40
C THR A 23 -1.94 -6.28 18.11
N VAL A 24 -2.94 -7.10 17.76
CA VAL A 24 -2.95 -7.95 16.57
C VAL A 24 -4.18 -7.62 15.73
N PHE A 25 -3.96 -7.26 14.47
CA PHE A 25 -5.01 -7.03 13.49
C PHE A 25 -5.18 -8.27 12.62
N VAL A 26 -6.42 -8.75 12.46
CA VAL A 26 -6.71 -9.92 11.63
C VAL A 26 -7.90 -9.63 10.73
N GLN A 27 -7.79 -10.01 9.46
CA GLN A 27 -8.90 -9.92 8.52
C GLN A 27 -10.01 -10.91 8.92
N LYS A 28 -11.25 -10.44 8.94
CA LYS A 28 -12.43 -11.27 9.14
C LYS A 28 -12.42 -12.49 8.22
N GLY A 29 -12.79 -13.64 8.78
CA GLY A 29 -12.82 -14.94 8.10
C GLY A 29 -11.48 -15.66 8.03
N LYS A 30 -10.36 -15.02 8.41
CA LYS A 30 -9.05 -15.68 8.52
C LYS A 30 -8.89 -16.38 9.87
N ASN A 31 -7.75 -17.04 10.06
CA ASN A 31 -7.41 -17.68 11.32
C ASN A 31 -6.52 -16.74 12.14
N LEU A 32 -6.76 -16.69 13.45
CA LEU A 32 -5.93 -15.99 14.42
C LEU A 32 -5.04 -17.01 15.13
N HIS A 33 -3.73 -16.77 15.12
CA HIS A 33 -2.76 -17.54 15.89
C HIS A 33 -2.22 -16.69 17.03
N LEU A 34 -2.31 -17.20 18.27
CA LEU A 34 -1.78 -16.56 19.46
C LEU A 34 -0.74 -17.47 20.11
N ASP A 35 0.46 -16.96 20.27
CA ASP A 35 1.60 -17.70 20.80
C ASP A 35 1.88 -17.36 22.26
N VAL A 36 2.63 -18.25 22.91
CA VAL A 36 3.22 -17.97 24.22
C VAL A 36 4.74 -17.88 23.99
N ASN A 37 5.24 -16.66 23.83
CA ASN A 37 6.61 -16.39 23.37
C ASN A 37 7.70 -16.77 24.38
N THR A 38 7.33 -17.08 25.62
CA THR A 38 8.26 -17.49 26.67
C THR A 38 8.07 -18.98 26.97
N PRO A 39 9.16 -19.72 27.25
CA PRO A 39 9.05 -21.08 27.74
C PRO A 39 8.27 -21.08 29.06
N VAL A 40 7.07 -21.65 29.03
CA VAL A 40 6.21 -21.74 30.21
C VAL A 40 6.28 -23.14 30.79
N VAL A 41 6.74 -23.23 32.03
CA VAL A 41 6.63 -24.44 32.85
C VAL A 41 5.41 -24.28 33.75
N ILE A 42 4.41 -25.12 33.54
CA ILE A 42 3.22 -25.16 34.39
C ILE A 42 3.53 -26.02 35.62
N PRO A 43 3.43 -25.48 36.85
CA PRO A 43 3.58 -26.25 38.07
C PRO A 43 2.61 -27.43 38.15
N VAL A 44 2.98 -28.47 38.90
CA VAL A 44 2.30 -29.78 38.91
C VAL A 44 0.81 -29.68 39.26
N PHE A 45 0.40 -28.73 40.10
CA PHE A 45 -0.98 -28.59 40.56
C PHE A 45 -1.73 -27.43 39.89
N ASP A 46 -1.09 -26.74 38.95
CA ASP A 46 -1.62 -25.53 38.33
C ASP A 46 -2.30 -25.84 36.99
N GLU A 47 -3.28 -24.99 36.64
CA GLU A 47 -4.01 -25.06 35.37
C GLU A 47 -3.52 -23.96 34.42
N PHE A 48 -3.30 -24.27 33.14
CA PHE A 48 -3.12 -23.25 32.12
C PHE A 48 -4.45 -22.89 31.44
N ARG A 49 -4.67 -21.61 31.15
CA ARG A 49 -5.91 -21.12 30.55
C ARG A 49 -5.69 -20.02 29.52
N TRP A 50 -6.36 -20.14 28.38
CA TRP A 50 -6.65 -19.02 27.49
C TRP A 50 -8.00 -18.39 27.86
N ARG A 51 -8.03 -17.06 27.99
CA ARG A 51 -9.22 -16.26 28.28
C ARG A 51 -9.49 -15.22 27.22
N PHE A 52 -10.77 -14.93 27.01
CA PHE A 52 -11.30 -13.84 26.22
C PHE A 52 -12.02 -12.83 27.13
N ASN A 53 -11.74 -11.53 26.97
CA ASN A 53 -12.29 -10.42 27.74
C ASN A 53 -12.30 -10.67 29.26
N THR A 54 -11.19 -11.22 29.78
CA THR A 54 -10.92 -11.47 31.21
C THR A 54 -11.77 -12.56 31.88
N THR A 55 -13.01 -12.78 31.45
CA THR A 55 -13.97 -13.66 32.14
C THR A 55 -14.16 -14.99 31.43
N HIS A 56 -14.21 -15.00 30.09
CA HIS A 56 -14.58 -16.17 29.31
C HIS A 56 -13.38 -17.08 29.07
N SER A 57 -13.45 -18.32 29.55
CA SER A 57 -12.43 -19.33 29.27
C SER A 57 -12.62 -19.85 27.84
N ILE A 58 -11.55 -19.86 27.05
CA ILE A 58 -11.54 -20.45 25.70
C ILE A 58 -11.10 -21.92 25.82
N VAL A 59 -9.92 -22.12 26.40
CA VAL A 59 -9.29 -23.43 26.61
C VAL A 59 -8.73 -23.50 28.02
N ARG A 60 -8.82 -24.69 28.63
CA ARG A 60 -8.17 -25.07 29.88
C ARG A 60 -7.31 -26.30 29.67
N LEU A 61 -6.09 -26.29 30.19
CA LEU A 61 -5.20 -27.44 30.29
C LEU A 61 -5.01 -27.74 31.78
N PHE A 62 -5.55 -28.88 32.20
CA PHE A 62 -5.51 -29.32 33.59
C PHE A 62 -4.15 -29.94 33.97
N PRO A 63 -3.84 -30.03 35.28
CA PRO A 63 -2.67 -30.74 35.79
C PRO A 63 -2.43 -32.13 35.19
N ASP A 64 -3.50 -32.90 35.00
CA ASP A 64 -3.50 -34.25 34.42
C ASP A 64 -3.36 -34.27 32.88
N LYS A 65 -2.97 -33.14 32.28
CA LYS A 65 -2.79 -32.90 30.84
C LYS A 65 -4.06 -33.01 30.01
N ARG A 66 -5.24 -33.15 30.62
CA ARG A 66 -6.50 -33.07 29.87
C ARG A 66 -6.76 -31.63 29.43
N THR A 67 -7.20 -31.49 28.18
CA THR A 67 -7.62 -30.21 27.61
C THR A 67 -9.13 -30.11 27.54
N ARG A 68 -9.69 -28.98 27.94
CA ARG A 68 -11.12 -28.66 27.78
C ARG A 68 -11.28 -27.37 26.99
N ILE A 69 -11.90 -27.48 25.82
CA ILE A 69 -12.34 -26.35 25.00
C ILE A 69 -13.78 -26.03 25.40
N THR A 70 -14.08 -24.76 25.65
CA THR A 70 -15.45 -24.30 25.96
C THR A 70 -16.36 -24.49 24.75
N ASP A 71 -17.62 -24.85 25.00
CA ASP A 71 -18.56 -25.28 23.94
C ASP A 71 -18.74 -24.25 22.81
N SER A 72 -18.76 -22.95 23.13
CA SER A 72 -18.85 -21.86 22.15
C SER A 72 -17.69 -21.80 21.17
N TYR A 73 -16.56 -22.43 21.49
CA TYR A 73 -15.34 -22.45 20.67
C TYR A 73 -15.05 -23.81 20.03
N LYS A 74 -15.88 -24.84 20.31
CA LYS A 74 -15.72 -26.17 19.71
C LYS A 74 -15.80 -26.09 18.18
N GLY A 75 -14.93 -26.84 17.49
CA GLY A 75 -14.83 -26.85 16.03
C GLY A 75 -14.13 -25.63 15.42
N ARG A 76 -13.96 -24.53 16.18
CA ARG A 76 -13.24 -23.33 15.73
C ARG A 76 -11.86 -23.19 16.36
N VAL A 77 -11.60 -23.81 17.50
CA VAL A 77 -10.32 -23.70 18.21
C VAL A 77 -9.49 -24.97 18.08
N GLU A 78 -8.21 -24.77 17.79
CA GLU A 78 -7.15 -25.77 17.98
C GLU A 78 -6.14 -25.26 19.01
N PHE A 79 -5.76 -26.12 19.94
CA PHE A 79 -4.81 -25.78 21.01
C PHE A 79 -3.63 -26.73 20.98
N SER A 80 -2.43 -26.17 21.00
CA SER A 80 -1.19 -26.94 21.05
C SER A 80 -0.72 -27.07 22.49
N VAL A 81 -0.70 -28.30 23.01
CA VAL A 81 -0.20 -28.60 24.37
C VAL A 81 1.32 -28.38 24.48
N GLN A 82 2.05 -28.46 23.37
CA GLN A 82 3.52 -28.37 23.38
C GLN A 82 4.04 -26.95 23.67
N ASN A 83 3.45 -25.95 23.01
CA ASN A 83 3.86 -24.55 23.12
C ASN A 83 2.75 -23.64 23.68
N HIS A 84 1.62 -24.23 24.07
CA HIS A 84 0.46 -23.53 24.62
C HIS A 84 -0.18 -22.50 23.68
N SER A 85 0.09 -22.58 22.37
CA SER A 85 -0.49 -21.68 21.38
C SER A 85 -1.95 -21.99 21.08
N LEU A 86 -2.69 -20.96 20.65
CA LEU A 86 -4.11 -21.03 20.32
C LEU A 86 -4.31 -20.62 18.86
N LEU A 87 -4.95 -21.48 18.07
CA LEU A 87 -5.46 -21.15 16.75
C LEU A 87 -6.98 -21.03 16.80
N LEU A 88 -7.52 -19.82 16.57
CA LEU A 88 -8.94 -19.58 16.41
C LEU A 88 -9.28 -19.39 14.93
N LYS A 89 -10.11 -20.27 14.38
CA LYS A 89 -10.46 -20.32 12.96
C LYS A 89 -11.63 -19.39 12.62
N ASN A 90 -11.61 -18.88 11.39
CA ASN A 90 -12.71 -18.12 10.78
C ASN A 90 -13.21 -16.97 11.69
N VAL A 91 -12.31 -16.09 12.11
CA VAL A 91 -12.59 -15.03 13.09
C VAL A 91 -13.65 -14.04 12.60
N GLN A 92 -14.49 -13.59 13.53
CA GLN A 92 -15.58 -12.63 13.30
C GLN A 92 -15.37 -11.38 14.17
N HIS A 93 -16.08 -10.29 13.92
CA HIS A 93 -15.91 -9.07 14.73
C HIS A 93 -16.16 -9.30 16.22
N SER A 94 -17.08 -10.20 16.57
CA SER A 94 -17.36 -10.60 17.96
C SER A 94 -16.17 -11.25 18.66
N ASP A 95 -15.18 -11.72 17.90
CA ASP A 95 -13.95 -12.29 18.43
C ASP A 95 -12.89 -11.20 18.71
N SER A 96 -13.17 -9.91 18.44
CA SER A 96 -12.30 -8.79 18.84
C SER A 96 -12.37 -8.59 20.35
N GLY A 97 -11.22 -8.37 20.98
CA GLY A 97 -11.14 -8.17 22.41
C GLY A 97 -9.78 -8.56 22.96
N ASP A 98 -9.72 -8.63 24.29
CA ASP A 98 -8.48 -8.93 25.00
C ASP A 98 -8.35 -10.44 25.21
N TYR A 99 -7.24 -11.01 24.78
CA TYR A 99 -6.89 -12.42 24.93
C TYR A 99 -5.73 -12.56 25.90
N THR A 100 -5.88 -13.43 26.89
CA THR A 100 -4.86 -13.63 27.93
C THR A 100 -4.60 -15.12 28.12
N ALA A 101 -3.34 -15.52 28.04
CA ALA A 101 -2.86 -16.80 28.53
C ALA A 101 -2.41 -16.63 29.99
N LEU A 102 -2.85 -17.49 30.88
CA LEU A 102 -2.44 -17.47 32.28
C LEU A 102 -2.28 -18.88 32.87
N ILE A 103 -1.41 -18.96 33.88
CA ILE A 103 -1.29 -20.10 34.78
C ILE A 103 -2.08 -19.77 36.04
N THR A 104 -2.98 -20.65 36.43
CA THR A 104 -3.87 -20.52 37.58
C THR A 104 -3.40 -21.48 38.66
N GLY A 105 -2.73 -20.91 39.68
CA GLY A 105 -2.33 -21.56 40.93
C GLY A 105 -2.54 -20.58 42.09
N ASP A 106 -1.75 -20.71 43.17
CA ASP A 106 -1.82 -19.80 44.33
C ASP A 106 -1.58 -18.33 43.96
N LYS A 107 -0.73 -18.09 42.96
CA LYS A 107 -0.47 -16.77 42.38
C LYS A 107 -0.69 -16.84 40.87
N PRO A 108 -1.83 -16.32 40.37
CA PRO A 108 -2.08 -16.29 38.93
C PRO A 108 -0.99 -15.53 38.17
N GLN A 109 -0.42 -16.15 37.16
CA GLN A 109 0.62 -15.56 36.32
C GLN A 109 0.11 -15.40 34.89
N ARG A 110 0.12 -14.19 34.34
CA ARG A 110 -0.12 -13.95 32.91
C ARG A 110 1.15 -14.26 32.14
N VAL A 111 1.04 -15.03 31.06
CA VAL A 111 2.19 -15.48 30.25
C VAL A 111 2.10 -15.01 28.79
N ALA A 112 0.94 -14.56 28.34
CA ALA A 112 0.77 -13.83 27.08
C ALA A 112 -0.47 -12.95 27.14
N GLU A 113 -0.41 -11.77 26.53
CA GLU A 113 -1.50 -10.80 26.47
C GLU A 113 -1.58 -10.15 25.10
N TYR A 114 -2.77 -10.23 24.49
CA TYR A 114 -3.04 -9.71 23.16
C TYR A 114 -4.31 -8.85 23.14
N LYS A 115 -4.27 -7.74 22.42
CA LYS A 115 -5.46 -6.99 22.01
C LYS A 115 -5.76 -7.34 20.56
N VAL A 116 -6.80 -8.11 20.32
CA VAL A 116 -7.16 -8.57 18.98
C VAL A 116 -8.22 -7.67 18.38
N ILE A 117 -7.97 -7.18 17.17
CA ILE A 117 -8.87 -6.32 16.42
C ILE A 117 -9.18 -6.99 15.09
N ILE A 118 -10.44 -7.40 14.89
CA ILE A 118 -10.89 -8.01 13.65
C ILE A 118 -11.45 -6.94 12.71
N GLN A 119 -10.81 -6.76 11.56
CA GLN A 119 -11.19 -5.78 10.54
C GLN A 119 -11.74 -6.47 9.28
N ASP A 120 -12.69 -5.80 8.62
CA ASP A 120 -13.07 -6.17 7.26
C ASP A 120 -11.96 -5.78 6.26
N PRO A 121 -11.86 -6.45 5.10
CA PRO A 121 -11.06 -5.96 4.01
C PRO A 121 -11.59 -4.60 3.51
N VAL A 122 -10.69 -3.75 3.03
CA VAL A 122 -11.07 -2.47 2.42
C VAL A 122 -11.81 -2.66 1.10
N SER A 123 -12.81 -1.80 0.85
CA SER A 123 -13.53 -1.76 -0.42
C SER A 123 -12.61 -1.31 -1.57
N PRO A 124 -12.78 -1.86 -2.79
CA PRO A 124 -12.12 -1.39 -4.00
C PRO A 124 -12.23 0.12 -4.20
N VAL A 125 -11.22 0.68 -4.86
CA VAL A 125 -11.20 2.11 -5.21
C VAL A 125 -11.35 2.32 -6.70
N GLN A 126 -11.86 3.50 -7.04
CA GLN A 126 -11.93 4.03 -8.38
C GLN A 126 -11.17 5.35 -8.43
N LEU A 127 -10.26 5.46 -9.39
CA LEU A 127 -9.53 6.68 -9.69
C LEU A 127 -10.10 7.32 -10.97
N SER A 128 -10.70 8.50 -10.81
CA SER A 128 -11.25 9.31 -11.89
C SER A 128 -10.41 10.56 -12.15
N VAL A 129 -10.33 10.96 -13.41
CA VAL A 129 -9.70 12.22 -13.83
C VAL A 129 -10.82 13.22 -14.06
N ASN A 130 -10.87 14.27 -13.23
CA ASN A 130 -11.90 15.30 -13.29
C ASN A 130 -11.56 16.37 -14.32
N SER A 131 -10.30 16.80 -14.36
CA SER A 131 -9.83 17.79 -15.31
C SER A 131 -8.34 17.64 -15.61
N VAL A 132 -7.95 18.11 -16.80
CA VAL A 132 -6.57 18.15 -17.25
C VAL A 132 -6.30 19.56 -17.79
N SER A 133 -5.28 20.21 -17.24
CA SER A 133 -4.73 21.48 -17.70
C SER A 133 -3.31 21.24 -18.19
N ASN A 134 -3.16 21.11 -19.50
CA ASN A 134 -1.89 20.78 -20.14
C ASN A 134 -1.39 21.95 -21.00
N SER A 135 -0.15 22.36 -20.75
CA SER A 135 0.58 23.39 -21.48
C SER A 135 1.98 22.88 -21.85
N ARG A 136 2.78 23.67 -22.55
CA ARG A 136 4.17 23.27 -22.87
C ARG A 136 5.06 23.12 -21.64
N GLU A 137 4.73 23.82 -20.56
CA GLU A 137 5.59 23.94 -19.37
C GLU A 137 5.02 23.20 -18.16
N SER A 138 3.75 22.82 -18.18
CA SER A 138 3.08 22.17 -17.05
C SER A 138 1.93 21.27 -17.50
N CYS A 139 1.76 20.16 -16.80
CA CYS A 139 0.56 19.33 -16.88
C CYS A 139 0.00 19.15 -15.48
N ASN A 140 -1.14 19.77 -15.21
CA ASN A 140 -1.84 19.70 -13.94
C ASN A 140 -3.14 18.91 -14.15
N LEU A 141 -3.35 17.89 -13.33
CA LEU A 141 -4.55 17.08 -13.31
C LEU A 141 -5.29 17.30 -11.99
N THR A 142 -6.61 17.34 -12.05
CA THR A 142 -7.44 17.14 -10.86
C THR A 142 -8.01 15.74 -10.95
N VAL A 143 -7.74 14.92 -9.94
CA VAL A 143 -8.21 13.54 -9.85
C VAL A 143 -9.05 13.35 -8.59
N THR A 144 -10.07 12.50 -8.66
CA THR A 144 -10.76 12.03 -7.46
C THR A 144 -10.46 10.56 -7.29
N CYS A 145 -10.09 10.19 -6.07
CA CYS A 145 -10.12 8.81 -5.67
C CYS A 145 -11.28 8.59 -4.72
N SER A 146 -12.11 7.59 -5.03
CA SER A 146 -13.21 7.19 -4.18
C SER A 146 -13.24 5.68 -4.01
N THR A 147 -13.89 5.25 -2.94
CA THR A 147 -14.39 3.87 -2.80
C THR A 147 -15.56 3.64 -3.76
N GLU A 148 -15.81 2.38 -4.12
CA GLU A 148 -16.89 2.00 -5.05
C GLU A 148 -18.28 2.45 -4.56
N ASP A 149 -18.52 2.39 -3.24
CA ASP A 149 -19.74 2.89 -2.59
C ASP A 149 -19.74 4.42 -2.36
N SER A 150 -18.66 5.10 -2.74
CA SER A 150 -18.44 6.55 -2.59
C SER A 150 -18.51 7.07 -1.15
N LEU A 151 -18.41 6.19 -0.14
CA LEU A 151 -18.44 6.60 1.26
C LEU A 151 -17.16 7.34 1.69
N ILE A 152 -16.04 6.97 1.07
CA ILE A 152 -14.73 7.61 1.27
C ILE A 152 -14.30 8.16 -0.09
N SER A 153 -14.05 9.47 -0.17
CA SER A 153 -13.70 10.15 -1.42
C SER A 153 -12.86 11.39 -1.15
N SER A 154 -11.74 11.51 -1.86
CA SER A 154 -10.83 12.65 -1.75
C SER A 154 -10.36 13.11 -3.13
N THR A 155 -10.23 14.43 -3.29
CA THR A 155 -9.80 15.08 -4.53
C THR A 155 -8.37 15.58 -4.40
N PHE A 156 -7.57 15.34 -5.43
CA PHE A 156 -6.15 15.66 -5.46
C PHE A 156 -5.81 16.45 -6.72
N ARG A 157 -4.88 17.41 -6.57
CA ARG A 157 -4.23 18.09 -7.68
C ARG A 157 -2.86 17.47 -7.89
N CYS A 158 -2.65 16.91 -9.07
CA CYS A 158 -1.42 16.24 -9.45
C CYS A 158 -0.70 17.01 -10.55
N ASP A 159 0.62 17.11 -10.45
CA ASP A 159 1.50 17.50 -11.55
C ASP A 159 2.44 16.32 -11.87
N THR A 160 3.47 16.54 -12.70
CA THR A 160 4.42 15.47 -13.10
C THR A 160 5.29 14.96 -11.96
N GLN A 161 5.29 15.63 -10.81
CA GLN A 161 6.18 15.35 -9.68
C GLN A 161 5.42 14.95 -8.42
N THR A 162 4.27 15.58 -8.15
CA THR A 162 3.53 15.42 -6.90
C THR A 162 2.02 15.38 -7.08
N CYS A 163 1.33 14.78 -6.09
CA CYS A 163 -0.12 14.87 -5.92
C CYS A 163 -0.42 15.43 -4.53
N ASN A 164 -1.19 16.51 -4.47
CA ASN A 164 -1.55 17.19 -3.22
C ASN A 164 -3.07 17.18 -3.03
N GLN A 165 -3.52 16.82 -1.84
CA GLN A 165 -4.94 16.79 -1.50
C GLN A 165 -5.51 18.20 -1.41
N GLU A 166 -6.69 18.41 -1.99
CA GLU A 166 -7.42 19.67 -1.87
C GLU A 166 -8.03 19.76 -0.47
N GLY A 167 -7.53 20.67 0.38
CA GLY A 167 -7.97 20.82 1.79
C GLY A 167 -6.89 20.65 2.85
N GLY A 168 -5.64 20.32 2.47
CA GLY A 168 -4.46 20.47 3.32
C GLY A 168 -4.04 19.26 4.17
N GLU A 169 -4.94 18.33 4.50
CA GLU A 169 -4.54 17.03 5.06
C GLU A 169 -4.34 16.01 3.94
N GLN A 170 -3.24 15.25 3.97
CA GLN A 170 -2.78 14.40 2.85
C GLN A 170 -3.31 12.95 2.92
N SER A 171 -4.03 12.60 3.99
CA SER A 171 -4.56 11.26 4.22
C SER A 171 -5.81 11.36 5.06
N GLU A 172 -6.95 11.05 4.45
CA GLU A 172 -8.21 10.91 5.19
C GLU A 172 -8.15 9.58 5.96
N VAL A 173 -7.88 9.65 7.27
CA VAL A 173 -8.02 8.50 8.16
C VAL A 173 -9.48 8.41 8.55
N THR A 174 -10.13 7.33 8.15
CA THR A 174 -11.55 7.14 8.42
C THR A 174 -11.78 6.67 9.85
N THR A 175 -13.03 6.74 10.31
CA THR A 175 -13.46 6.19 11.61
C THR A 175 -13.21 4.69 11.76
N SER A 176 -13.02 3.95 10.65
CA SER A 176 -12.66 2.52 10.65
C SER A 176 -11.15 2.26 10.71
N GLY A 177 -10.31 3.31 10.72
CA GLY A 177 -8.85 3.21 10.73
C GLY A 177 -8.24 2.89 9.35
N SER A 178 -9.03 2.95 8.28
CA SER A 178 -8.51 2.89 6.92
C SER A 178 -7.97 4.25 6.47
N SER A 179 -7.06 4.24 5.49
CA SER A 179 -6.49 5.45 4.90
C SER A 179 -6.60 5.40 3.38
N LEU A 180 -6.96 6.54 2.80
CA LEU A 180 -6.96 6.77 1.36
C LEU A 180 -5.76 7.65 0.99
N ARG A 181 -4.93 7.20 0.05
CA ARG A 181 -3.71 7.90 -0.38
C ARG A 181 -3.60 7.93 -1.89
N VAL A 182 -3.23 9.09 -2.43
CA VAL A 182 -2.91 9.26 -3.85
C VAL A 182 -1.46 9.69 -3.99
N TYR A 183 -0.71 9.00 -4.85
CA TYR A 183 0.70 9.28 -5.10
C TYR A 183 1.11 8.88 -6.52
N LEU A 184 2.28 9.35 -6.94
CA LEU A 184 2.85 9.05 -8.26
C LEU A 184 3.89 7.93 -8.16
N PHE A 185 3.87 7.01 -9.13
CA PHE A 185 4.89 5.98 -9.28
C PHE A 185 4.99 5.53 -10.74
N ASN A 186 6.19 5.62 -11.34
CA ASN A 186 6.46 5.21 -12.72
C ASN A 186 5.49 5.78 -13.77
N ASP A 187 5.22 7.09 -13.75
CA ASP A 187 4.24 7.78 -14.61
C ASP A 187 2.77 7.35 -14.42
N PHE A 188 2.45 6.65 -13.33
CA PHE A 188 1.07 6.37 -12.92
C PHE A 188 0.66 7.23 -11.74
N ILE A 189 -0.55 7.76 -11.81
CA ILE A 189 -1.27 8.24 -10.64
C ILE A 189 -1.91 7.01 -10.00
N ILE A 190 -1.54 6.71 -8.75
CA ILE A 190 -2.04 5.57 -8.00
C ILE A 190 -2.91 6.09 -6.88
N CYS A 191 -4.12 5.56 -6.78
CA CYS A 191 -4.88 5.63 -5.55
C CYS A 191 -4.80 4.31 -4.79
N ASN A 192 -4.50 4.39 -3.50
CA ASN A 192 -4.42 3.25 -2.59
C ASN A 192 -5.37 3.48 -1.41
N HIS A 193 -6.28 2.53 -1.19
CA HIS A 193 -7.05 2.43 0.03
C HIS A 193 -6.52 1.24 0.84
N SER A 194 -6.14 1.48 2.09
CA SER A 194 -5.52 0.46 2.94
C SER A 194 -5.94 0.58 4.39
N ASN A 195 -6.00 -0.56 5.06
CA ASN A 195 -6.05 -0.67 6.52
C ASN A 195 -4.96 -1.64 6.99
N GLN A 196 -5.03 -2.09 8.24
CA GLN A 196 -3.97 -2.90 8.85
C GLN A 196 -3.95 -4.34 8.32
N VAL A 197 -5.02 -4.77 7.64
CA VAL A 197 -5.20 -6.16 7.20
C VAL A 197 -5.28 -6.34 5.69
N SER A 198 -5.53 -5.27 4.94
CA SER A 198 -5.78 -5.33 3.50
C SER A 198 -5.52 -4.00 2.80
N TRP A 199 -5.32 -4.06 1.49
CA TRP A 199 -5.19 -2.88 0.64
C TRP A 199 -5.72 -3.17 -0.76
N THR A 200 -6.12 -2.11 -1.46
CA THR A 200 -6.55 -2.13 -2.85
C THR A 200 -6.10 -0.86 -3.56
N ARG A 201 -5.96 -0.92 -4.88
CA ARG A 201 -5.51 0.23 -5.67
C ARG A 201 -6.16 0.29 -7.04
N ASP A 202 -6.28 1.51 -7.54
CA ASP A 202 -6.55 1.81 -8.94
C ASP A 202 -5.49 2.79 -9.46
N MET A 203 -5.21 2.75 -10.76
CA MET A 203 -4.16 3.56 -11.36
C MET A 203 -4.52 4.07 -12.74
N LYS A 204 -4.04 5.27 -13.05
CA LYS A 204 -4.17 5.91 -14.37
C LYS A 204 -2.81 6.33 -14.87
N GLU A 205 -2.54 6.04 -16.13
CA GLU A 205 -1.30 6.46 -16.79
C GLU A 205 -1.36 7.97 -17.06
N MET A 206 -0.31 8.67 -16.66
CA MET A 206 -0.24 10.13 -16.79
C MET A 206 0.12 10.58 -18.21
N ARG A 207 0.97 9.81 -18.91
CA ARG A 207 1.45 10.13 -20.26
C ARG A 207 0.34 10.41 -21.28
N PRO A 208 -0.69 9.55 -21.46
CA PRO A 208 -1.75 9.84 -22.42
C PRO A 208 -2.60 11.05 -22.02
N LEU A 209 -2.68 11.37 -20.73
CA LEU A 209 -3.43 12.52 -20.22
C LEU A 209 -2.67 13.83 -20.47
N CYS A 210 -1.34 13.80 -20.33
CA CYS A 210 -0.46 14.96 -20.50
C CYS A 210 0.17 15.07 -21.90
N SER A 211 -0.12 14.13 -22.81
CA SER A 211 0.33 14.25 -24.18
C SER A 211 -0.47 15.37 -24.84
N THR A 212 0.21 16.43 -25.27
CA THR A 212 -0.35 17.35 -26.24
C THR A 212 -0.80 16.48 -27.41
N THR A 213 -2.06 16.59 -27.86
CA THR A 213 -2.36 16.28 -29.26
C THR A 213 -1.38 17.14 -30.03
N ALA A 214 -0.25 16.57 -30.44
CA ALA A 214 0.66 17.22 -31.34
C ALA A 214 -0.23 17.46 -32.55
N GLY A 215 -0.77 18.69 -32.64
CA GLY A 215 -1.39 19.17 -33.85
C GLY A 215 -0.40 18.76 -34.90
N SER A 216 -0.81 17.81 -35.76
CA SER A 216 -0.05 17.32 -36.88
C SER A 216 0.77 18.49 -37.36
N GLN A 217 2.10 18.41 -37.31
CA GLN A 217 2.91 19.47 -37.89
C GLN A 217 2.55 19.47 -39.37
N SER A 218 1.54 20.28 -39.69
CA SER A 218 1.16 20.65 -41.03
C SER A 218 2.37 21.45 -41.46
N PHE A 219 3.36 20.75 -42.03
CA PHE A 219 4.32 21.38 -42.91
C PHE A 219 3.50 22.27 -43.82
N SER A 220 3.68 23.59 -43.70
CA SER A 220 2.88 24.53 -44.46
C SER A 220 2.95 24.10 -45.92
N LEU A 221 1.81 23.74 -46.52
CA LEU A 221 1.74 23.38 -47.94
C LEU A 221 2.37 24.48 -48.81
N CYS A 222 2.40 25.71 -48.30
CA CYS A 222 3.11 26.83 -48.91
C CYS A 222 4.63 26.63 -48.95
N LEU A 223 5.26 26.22 -47.84
CA LEU A 223 6.71 25.95 -47.78
C LEU A 223 7.11 24.82 -48.72
N VAL A 224 6.33 23.73 -48.76
CA VAL A 224 6.59 22.60 -49.66
C VAL A 224 6.47 23.03 -51.12
N LYS A 225 5.45 23.83 -51.49
CA LYS A 225 5.30 24.38 -52.84
C LYS A 225 6.46 25.30 -53.23
N THR A 226 6.92 26.16 -52.32
CA THR A 226 8.05 27.07 -52.58
C THR A 226 9.35 26.31 -52.82
N VAL A 227 9.61 25.25 -52.04
CA VAL A 227 10.80 24.39 -52.22
C VAL A 227 10.73 23.63 -53.54
N VAL A 228 9.58 23.04 -53.90
CA VAL A 228 9.43 22.33 -55.18
C VAL A 228 9.61 23.27 -56.37
N PHE A 229 9.04 24.48 -56.30
CA PHE A 229 9.16 25.46 -57.38
C PHE A 229 10.61 25.96 -57.56
N SER A 230 11.31 26.22 -56.46
CA SER A 230 12.71 26.67 -56.50
C SER A 230 13.64 25.58 -57.04
N VAL A 231 13.46 24.31 -56.65
CA VAL A 231 14.22 23.19 -57.21
C VAL A 231 13.93 23.04 -58.72
N GLY A 232 12.67 23.16 -59.14
CA GLY A 232 12.28 23.12 -60.55
C GLY A 232 12.96 24.21 -61.40
N LEU A 233 13.02 25.45 -60.88
CA LEU A 233 13.70 26.55 -61.56
C LEU A 233 15.21 26.31 -61.71
N ILE A 234 15.87 25.76 -60.69
CA ILE A 234 17.30 25.46 -60.74
C ILE A 234 17.60 24.42 -61.82
N ILE A 235 16.79 23.37 -61.94
CA ILE A 235 16.92 22.33 -62.97
C ILE A 235 16.73 22.93 -64.38
N MET A 236 15.76 23.82 -64.55
CA MET A 236 15.52 24.48 -65.83
C MET A 236 16.70 25.36 -66.26
N VAL A 237 17.24 26.15 -65.32
CA VAL A 237 18.39 27.01 -65.60
C VAL A 237 19.65 26.19 -65.91
N SER A 238 19.90 25.11 -65.17
CA SER A 238 21.06 24.24 -65.42
C SER A 238 20.96 23.52 -66.77
N ALA A 239 19.77 23.10 -67.18
CA ALA A 239 19.53 22.52 -68.50
C ALA A 239 19.80 23.52 -69.63
N VAL A 240 19.33 24.76 -69.51
CA VAL A 240 19.58 25.83 -70.50
C VAL A 240 21.06 26.14 -70.61
N ILE A 241 21.77 26.28 -69.48
CA ILE A 241 23.21 26.51 -69.46
C ILE A 241 23.94 25.33 -70.14
N SER A 242 23.58 24.10 -69.81
CA SER A 242 24.18 22.90 -70.39
C SER A 242 24.00 22.83 -71.90
N VAL A 243 22.78 23.11 -72.41
CA VAL A 243 22.51 23.17 -73.85
C VAL A 243 23.29 24.30 -74.52
N HIS A 244 23.38 25.48 -73.88
CA HIS A 244 24.12 26.60 -74.43
C HIS A 244 25.63 26.32 -74.50
N LEU A 245 26.20 25.67 -73.48
CA LEU A 245 27.59 25.21 -73.45
C LEU A 245 27.84 24.15 -74.53
N MET A 246 26.98 23.13 -74.65
CA MET A 246 27.10 22.12 -75.71
C MET A 246 27.01 22.73 -77.11
N LYS A 247 26.12 23.72 -77.33
CA LYS A 247 26.01 24.41 -78.61
C LYS A 247 27.24 25.27 -78.93
N ARG A 248 27.90 25.84 -77.92
CA ARG A 248 29.17 26.57 -78.10
C ARG A 248 30.34 25.63 -78.41
N LEU A 249 30.43 24.50 -77.71
CA LEU A 249 31.48 23.50 -77.94
C LEU A 249 31.38 22.89 -79.35
N LYS A 250 30.16 22.59 -79.82
CA LYS A 250 29.93 22.06 -81.17
C LYS A 250 30.16 23.07 -82.31
N LYS A 251 30.39 24.35 -81.99
CA LYS A 251 30.74 25.39 -82.97
C LYS A 251 32.25 25.63 -83.05
N GLN A 252 33.04 24.99 -82.18
CA GLN A 252 34.51 25.08 -82.14
C GLN A 252 35.22 23.84 -82.70
N GLU A 253 34.48 22.79 -83.07
CA GLU A 253 34.91 21.74 -84.03
C GLU A 253 34.46 22.11 -85.44
#